data_AF-A0A0M3SU83-F1
#
_entry.id   AF-A0A0M3SU83-F1
#
_cell.length_a   1.000
_cell.length_b   1.000
_cell.length_c   1.000
_cell.angle_alpha   90.00
_cell.angle_beta   90.00
_cell.angle_gamma   90.00
#
_symmetry.space_group_name_H-M   'P 1'
#
loop_
_entity.id
_entity.type
_entity.pdbx_description
1 polymer ?
#
loop_
_entity_poly.entity_id
_entity_poly.type
_entity_poly.pdbx_seq_one_letter_code
_entity_poly.pdbx_strand_id
1 'polypeptide(L)'
;DRGYLSAYMCTDMDKMEAVLDDPYILITDKKISNIQDILPLLEKIVQAGARLLIIAEDVEGEALTTLIVNKLRGTFNVVAVKAPGYGDRRKAMLEDIAILTGGQVISSDLGLELKDTTIDMLGRAKSVKVQKENTVIVDGAGDKDAIAGRVSQIRGQIDETT
;
A
#
# COMPACT_ATOMS: atom_id res chain seq x y z
N ASP A 1 -5.00 5.71 -10.89
CA ASP A 1 -4.77 4.80 -12.04
C ASP A 1 -4.21 3.42 -11.68
N ARG A 2 -4.40 2.95 -10.43
CA ARG A 2 -4.18 1.56 -10.05
C ARG A 2 -5.36 1.14 -9.18
N GLY A 3 -6.09 0.11 -9.59
CA GLY A 3 -7.21 -0.43 -8.85
C GLY A 3 -6.87 -1.74 -8.14
N TYR A 4 -7.89 -2.39 -7.57
CA TYR A 4 -7.74 -3.69 -6.93
C TYR A 4 -7.21 -4.73 -7.91
N LEU A 5 -6.36 -5.63 -7.43
CA LEU A 5 -5.86 -6.76 -8.24
C LEU A 5 -6.92 -7.83 -8.51
N SER A 6 -7.97 -7.88 -7.69
CA SER A 6 -9.08 -8.81 -7.85
C SER A 6 -10.38 -8.20 -7.35
N ALA A 7 -11.47 -8.39 -8.09
CA ALA A 7 -12.80 -7.95 -7.68
C ALA A 7 -13.26 -8.58 -6.35
N TYR A 8 -12.73 -9.77 -6.01
CA TYR A 8 -12.98 -10.42 -4.72
C TYR A 8 -12.40 -9.68 -3.51
N MET A 9 -11.62 -8.62 -3.73
CA MET A 9 -11.14 -7.73 -2.67
C MET A 9 -12.11 -6.59 -2.34
N CYS A 10 -13.19 -6.42 -3.12
CA CYS A 10 -14.22 -5.41 -2.83
C CYS A 10 -14.89 -5.69 -1.49
N THR A 11 -15.23 -4.61 -0.78
CA THR A 11 -16.03 -4.67 0.46
C THR A 11 -17.50 -4.39 0.18
N ASP A 12 -17.79 -3.65 -0.89
CA ASP A 12 -19.12 -3.40 -1.43
C ASP A 12 -19.16 -3.97 -2.85
N MET A 13 -19.75 -5.16 -2.99
CA MET A 13 -19.85 -5.89 -4.26
C MET A 13 -20.90 -5.27 -5.20
N ASP A 14 -21.84 -4.49 -4.68
CA ASP A 14 -22.86 -3.81 -5.50
C ASP A 14 -22.25 -2.60 -6.21
N LYS A 15 -21.43 -1.83 -5.48
CA LYS A 15 -20.69 -0.68 -6.04
C LYS A 15 -19.37 -1.05 -6.69
N MET A 16 -18.91 -2.30 -6.53
CA MET A 16 -17.62 -2.77 -7.00
C MET A 16 -16.46 -1.90 -6.47
N GLU A 17 -16.46 -1.69 -5.15
CA GLU A 17 -15.42 -0.93 -4.47
C GLU A 17 -14.98 -1.58 -3.15
N ALA A 18 -13.72 -1.36 -2.79
CA ALA A 18 -13.21 -1.64 -1.46
C ALA A 18 -13.06 -0.32 -0.70
N VAL A 19 -13.63 -0.26 0.50
CA VAL A 19 -13.49 0.86 1.44
C VAL A 19 -12.83 0.32 2.70
N LEU A 20 -11.67 0.88 3.03
CA LEU A 20 -10.92 0.54 4.22
C LEU A 20 -10.87 1.76 5.14
N ASP A 21 -11.52 1.66 6.30
CA ASP A 21 -11.44 2.68 7.36
C ASP A 21 -10.26 2.40 8.29
N ASP A 22 -9.53 3.45 8.64
CA ASP A 22 -8.31 3.42 9.46
C ASP A 22 -7.29 2.32 9.06
N PRO A 23 -6.95 2.15 7.77
CA PRO A 23 -6.09 1.05 7.35
C PRO A 23 -4.63 1.28 7.71
N TYR A 24 -3.93 0.17 7.89
CA TYR A 24 -2.49 0.11 7.68
C TYR A 24 -2.18 0.04 6.18
N ILE A 25 -1.03 0.58 5.77
CA ILE A 25 -0.62 0.65 4.37
C ILE A 25 0.81 0.10 4.24
N LEU A 26 0.95 -1.08 3.65
CA LEU A 26 2.24 -1.64 3.24
C LEU A 26 2.64 -1.01 1.90
N ILE A 27 3.84 -0.45 1.85
CA ILE A 27 4.38 0.25 0.69
C ILE A 27 5.69 -0.43 0.31
N THR A 28 5.77 -1.02 -0.88
CA THR A 28 6.97 -1.70 -1.34
C THR A 28 7.15 -1.56 -2.85
N ASP A 29 8.40 -1.51 -3.30
CA ASP A 29 8.75 -1.61 -4.71
C ASP A 29 8.98 -3.06 -5.16
N LYS A 30 8.84 -4.03 -4.26
CA LYS A 30 9.02 -5.46 -4.53
C LYS A 30 7.76 -6.10 -5.08
N LYS A 31 7.94 -7.21 -5.81
CA LYS A 31 6.88 -8.16 -6.12
C LYS A 31 6.63 -9.11 -4.96
N ILE A 32 5.36 -9.45 -4.74
CA ILE A 32 4.94 -10.41 -3.72
C ILE A 32 4.32 -11.62 -4.43
N SER A 33 5.12 -12.67 -4.62
CA SER A 33 4.69 -13.93 -5.22
C SER A 33 4.52 -15.06 -4.20
N ASN A 34 5.26 -14.99 -3.08
CA ASN A 34 5.21 -15.94 -1.97
C ASN A 34 4.56 -15.31 -0.74
N ILE A 35 3.54 -15.97 -0.19
CA ILE A 35 2.83 -15.47 0.99
C ILE A 35 3.73 -15.46 2.23
N GLN A 36 4.73 -16.34 2.31
CA GLN A 36 5.66 -16.44 3.44
C GLN A 36 6.48 -15.17 3.65
N ASP A 37 6.65 -14.34 2.61
CA ASP A 37 7.40 -13.09 2.71
C ASP A 37 6.64 -12.03 3.53
N ILE A 38 5.32 -12.11 3.59
CA ILE A 38 4.47 -11.16 4.32
C ILE A 38 3.63 -11.81 5.42
N LEU A 39 3.72 -13.14 5.59
CA LEU A 39 2.95 -13.88 6.58
C LEU A 39 3.14 -13.33 8.02
N PRO A 40 4.36 -13.03 8.50
CA PRO A 40 4.54 -12.46 9.84
C PRO A 40 3.83 -11.12 10.03
N LEU A 41 3.74 -10.30 8.98
CA LEU A 41 3.01 -9.04 9.01
C LEU A 41 1.49 -9.28 9.04
N LEU A 42 1.01 -10.19 8.20
CA LEU A 42 -0.43 -10.52 8.11
C LEU A 42 -0.96 -11.06 9.44
N GLU A 43 -0.20 -11.90 10.14
CA GLU A 43 -0.58 -12.42 11.46
C GLU A 43 -0.80 -11.28 12.46
N LYS A 44 0.08 -10.28 12.50
CA LYS A 44 -0.06 -9.11 13.37
C LYS A 44 -1.28 -8.27 12.99
N ILE A 45 -1.55 -8.09 11.70
CA ILE A 45 -2.73 -7.36 11.20
C ILE A 45 -4.03 -8.05 11.61
N VAL A 46 -4.09 -9.38 11.48
CA VAL A 46 -5.25 -10.18 11.92
C VAL A 46 -5.44 -10.10 13.42
N GLN A 47 -4.35 -10.25 14.20
CA GLN A 47 -4.40 -10.14 15.65
C GLN A 47 -4.91 -8.77 16.11
N ALA A 48 -4.56 -7.70 15.38
CA ALA A 48 -5.05 -6.35 15.63
C ALA A 48 -6.49 -6.11 15.13
N GLY A 49 -7.10 -7.06 14.40
CA GLY A 49 -8.40 -6.88 13.75
C GLY A 49 -8.40 -5.76 12.70
N ALA A 50 -7.23 -5.41 12.17
CA ALA A 50 -7.04 -4.21 11.37
C ALA A 50 -7.24 -4.47 9.87
N ARG A 51 -7.41 -3.38 9.12
CA ARG A 51 -7.49 -3.39 7.66
C ARG A 51 -6.12 -3.07 7.07
N LEU A 52 -5.78 -3.69 5.95
CA LEU A 52 -4.49 -3.51 5.29
C LEU A 52 -4.68 -3.21 3.80
N LEU A 53 -4.08 -2.12 3.34
CA LEU A 53 -3.79 -1.88 1.93
C LEU A 53 -2.36 -2.34 1.63
N ILE A 54 -2.18 -3.13 0.59
CA ILE A 54 -0.86 -3.50 0.05
C ILE A 54 -0.65 -2.75 -1.26
N ILE A 55 0.38 -1.92 -1.32
CA ILE A 55 0.88 -1.26 -2.53
C ILE A 55 2.24 -1.87 -2.85
N ALA A 56 2.30 -2.69 -3.89
CA ALA A 56 3.50 -3.43 -4.29
C ALA A 56 3.78 -3.27 -5.79
N GLU A 57 4.97 -3.61 -6.29
CA GLU A 57 5.17 -3.67 -7.76
C GLU A 57 4.13 -4.59 -8.41
N ASP A 58 3.95 -5.78 -7.83
CA ASP A 58 2.90 -6.71 -8.16
C ASP A 58 2.59 -7.63 -6.98
N VAL A 59 1.38 -8.18 -6.94
CA VAL A 59 1.04 -9.31 -6.07
C VAL A 59 0.45 -10.39 -6.94
N GLU A 60 1.13 -11.53 -7.03
CA GLU A 60 0.83 -12.56 -8.02
C GLU A 60 0.93 -13.97 -7.46
N GLY A 61 0.58 -14.96 -8.28
CA GLY A 61 0.75 -16.37 -7.99
C GLY A 61 0.06 -16.84 -6.70
N GLU A 62 0.81 -17.56 -5.88
CA GLU A 62 0.33 -18.16 -4.62
C GLU A 62 -0.09 -17.08 -3.61
N ALA A 63 0.69 -15.99 -3.50
CA ALA A 63 0.38 -14.90 -2.58
C ALA A 63 -0.99 -14.28 -2.87
N LEU A 64 -1.25 -13.90 -4.12
CA LEU A 64 -2.54 -13.33 -4.52
C LEU A 64 -3.70 -14.29 -4.24
N THR A 65 -3.54 -15.56 -4.60
CA THR A 65 -4.56 -16.59 -4.38
C THR A 65 -4.87 -16.74 -2.88
N THR A 66 -3.84 -16.78 -2.05
CA THR A 66 -3.98 -16.93 -0.59
C THR A 66 -4.67 -15.73 0.04
N LEU A 67 -4.32 -14.50 -0.39
CA LEU A 67 -4.99 -13.28 0.07
C LEU A 67 -6.47 -13.27 -0.27
N ILE A 68 -6.84 -13.65 -1.51
CA ILE A 68 -8.24 -13.73 -1.96
C ILE A 68 -9.02 -14.74 -1.13
N VAL A 69 -8.50 -15.96 -0.98
CA VAL A 69 -9.20 -17.03 -0.24
C VAL A 69 -9.41 -16.64 1.22
N ASN A 70 -8.41 -16.05 1.87
CA ASN A 70 -8.54 -15.61 3.26
C ASN A 70 -9.45 -14.40 3.42
N LYS A 71 -9.52 -13.50 2.43
CA LYS A 71 -10.50 -12.41 2.45
C LYS A 71 -11.93 -12.91 2.31
N LEU A 72 -12.19 -13.84 1.39
CA LEU A 72 -13.52 -14.46 1.23
C LEU A 72 -13.97 -15.22 2.48
N ARG A 73 -13.02 -15.77 3.25
CA ARG A 73 -13.29 -16.41 4.56
C ARG A 73 -13.48 -15.41 5.70
N GLY A 74 -13.25 -14.11 5.47
CA GLY A 74 -13.32 -13.07 6.49
C GLY A 74 -12.11 -13.02 7.42
N THR A 75 -11.07 -13.83 7.19
CA THR A 75 -9.85 -13.84 8.01
C THR A 75 -9.01 -12.60 7.76
N PHE A 76 -8.86 -12.20 6.49
CA PHE A 76 -8.02 -11.07 6.09
C PHE A 76 -8.85 -9.90 5.56
N ASN A 77 -8.72 -8.73 6.19
CA ASN A 77 -9.25 -7.47 5.67
C ASN A 77 -8.20 -6.75 4.82
N VAL A 78 -7.81 -7.37 3.70
CA VAL A 78 -6.71 -6.92 2.85
C VAL A 78 -7.20 -6.50 1.46
N VAL A 79 -6.64 -5.42 0.91
CA VAL A 79 -6.78 -5.06 -0.51
C VAL A 79 -5.38 -4.84 -1.08
N ALA A 80 -5.09 -5.42 -2.23
CA ALA A 80 -3.81 -5.25 -2.91
C ALA A 80 -4.00 -4.49 -4.23
N VAL A 81 -3.09 -3.56 -4.49
CA VAL A 81 -3.01 -2.73 -5.69
C VAL A 81 -1.56 -2.66 -6.17
N LYS A 82 -1.36 -2.45 -7.48
CA LYS A 82 0.00 -2.19 -7.98
C LYS A 82 0.45 -0.78 -7.61
N ALA A 83 1.74 -0.61 -7.42
CA ALA A 83 2.40 0.67 -7.25
C ALA A 83 2.16 1.55 -8.50
N PRO A 84 1.95 2.87 -8.32
CA PRO A 84 1.83 3.77 -9.44
C PRO A 84 3.18 3.99 -10.13
N GLY A 85 3.15 4.31 -11.43
CA GLY A 85 4.37 4.56 -12.21
C GLY A 85 5.23 3.32 -12.52
N TYR A 86 6.42 3.58 -13.03
CA TYR A 86 7.44 2.60 -13.43
C TYR A 86 8.85 3.18 -13.22
N GLY A 87 9.86 2.33 -13.11
CA GLY A 87 11.26 2.74 -12.91
C GLY A 87 11.44 3.70 -11.73
N ASP A 88 12.28 4.72 -11.89
CA ASP A 88 12.57 5.71 -10.84
C ASP A 88 11.32 6.52 -10.44
N ARG A 89 10.39 6.73 -11.38
CA ARG A 89 9.12 7.40 -11.07
C ARG A 89 8.28 6.59 -10.09
N ARG A 90 8.31 5.26 -10.15
CA ARG A 90 7.65 4.40 -9.15
C ARG A 90 8.25 4.60 -7.78
N LYS A 91 9.58 4.60 -7.67
CA LYS A 91 10.29 4.81 -6.40
C LYS A 91 9.91 6.16 -5.79
N ALA A 92 9.96 7.23 -6.59
CA ALA A 92 9.57 8.56 -6.15
C ALA A 92 8.10 8.64 -5.69
N MET A 93 7.17 8.02 -6.42
CA MET A 93 5.75 8.02 -6.04
C MET A 93 5.45 7.14 -4.83
N LEU A 94 6.18 6.04 -4.62
CA LEU A 94 6.07 5.23 -3.40
C LEU A 94 6.56 6.01 -2.18
N GLU A 95 7.65 6.78 -2.34
CA GLU A 95 8.14 7.70 -1.31
C GLU A 95 7.12 8.80 -1.00
N ASP A 96 6.45 9.36 -2.02
CA ASP A 96 5.37 10.34 -1.81
C ASP A 96 4.24 9.75 -0.94
N ILE A 97 3.85 8.50 -1.22
CA ILE A 97 2.81 7.80 -0.45
C ILE A 97 3.29 7.50 0.97
N ALA A 98 4.55 7.09 1.14
CA ALA A 98 5.15 6.84 2.45
C ALA A 98 5.15 8.11 3.30
N ILE A 99 5.63 9.24 2.76
CA ILE A 99 5.61 10.55 3.42
C ILE A 99 4.18 10.98 3.75
N LEU A 100 3.24 10.86 2.80
CA LEU A 100 1.83 11.23 3.01
C LEU A 100 1.19 10.44 4.15
N THR A 101 1.53 9.17 4.28
CA THR A 101 0.88 8.23 5.22
C THR A 101 1.68 8.00 6.50
N GLY A 102 2.88 8.56 6.60
CA GLY A 102 3.80 8.34 7.73
C GLY A 102 4.40 6.93 7.77
N GLY A 103 4.42 6.23 6.63
CA GLY A 103 5.01 4.89 6.49
C GLY A 103 6.43 4.92 5.95
N GLN A 104 6.99 3.73 5.74
CA GLN A 104 8.30 3.52 5.14
C GLN A 104 8.19 2.60 3.91
N VAL A 105 8.91 2.92 2.84
CA VAL A 105 8.98 2.04 1.66
C VAL A 105 9.89 0.85 1.96
N ILE A 106 9.34 -0.36 1.92
CA ILE A 106 10.11 -1.59 2.06
C ILE A 106 10.77 -1.90 0.72
N SER A 107 12.07 -1.58 0.61
CA SER A 107 12.85 -1.73 -0.63
C SER A 107 14.20 -2.39 -0.37
N SER A 108 14.67 -3.18 -1.34
CA SER A 108 16.01 -3.77 -1.32
C SER A 108 17.11 -2.70 -1.37
N ASP A 109 16.85 -1.55 -2.00
CA ASP A 109 17.81 -0.44 -2.09
C ASP A 109 18.11 0.17 -0.72
N LEU A 110 17.17 0.03 0.22
CA LEU A 110 17.30 0.47 1.62
C LEU A 110 17.73 -0.67 2.55
N GLY A 111 18.03 -1.85 2.00
CA GLY A 111 18.41 -3.04 2.78
C GLY A 111 17.25 -3.66 3.58
N LEU A 112 15.99 -3.36 3.22
CA LEU A 112 14.81 -3.85 3.92
C LEU A 112 14.21 -5.09 3.26
N GLU A 113 13.75 -6.04 4.06
CA GLU A 113 13.05 -7.24 3.62
C GLU A 113 11.59 -7.24 4.07
N LEU A 114 10.71 -7.84 3.26
CA LEU A 114 9.29 -7.98 3.58
C LEU A 114 9.06 -8.79 4.86
N LYS A 115 9.91 -9.79 5.11
CA LYS A 115 9.83 -10.67 6.29
C LYS A 115 10.09 -9.93 7.59
N ASP A 116 10.91 -8.89 7.53
CA ASP A 116 11.31 -8.10 8.69
C ASP A 116 10.39 -6.88 8.90
N THR A 117 9.36 -6.72 8.07
CA THR A 117 8.45 -5.58 8.15
C THR A 117 7.65 -5.61 9.45
N THR A 118 7.63 -4.48 10.15
CA THR A 118 6.90 -4.28 11.39
C THR A 118 5.72 -3.33 11.20
N ILE A 119 4.79 -3.30 12.17
CA ILE A 119 3.59 -2.47 12.08
C ILE A 119 3.92 -0.97 12.06
N ASP A 120 4.98 -0.56 12.76
CA ASP A 120 5.48 0.82 12.82
C ASP A 120 6.06 1.32 11.50
N MET A 121 6.45 0.42 10.58
CA MET A 121 6.86 0.79 9.22
C MET A 121 5.67 1.03 8.27
N LEU A 122 4.47 0.63 8.67
CA LEU A 122 3.29 0.78 7.81
C LEU A 122 2.72 2.19 7.88
N GLY A 123 2.31 2.70 6.72
CA GLY A 123 1.57 3.95 6.65
C GLY A 123 0.18 3.83 7.26
N ARG A 124 -0.43 4.98 7.56
CA ARG A 124 -1.78 5.11 8.08
C ARG A 124 -2.55 6.19 7.31
N ALA A 125 -3.85 5.99 7.20
CA ALA A 125 -4.78 6.99 6.66
C ALA A 125 -6.13 6.86 7.37
N LYS A 126 -6.97 7.88 7.29
CA LYS A 126 -8.35 7.81 7.80
C LYS A 126 -9.20 6.85 6.97
N SER A 127 -9.07 6.90 5.64
CA SER A 127 -9.76 5.95 4.77
C SER A 127 -9.02 5.75 3.45
N VAL A 128 -9.21 4.57 2.87
CA VAL A 128 -8.75 4.24 1.51
C VAL A 128 -9.93 3.70 0.73
N LYS A 129 -10.14 4.25 -0.46
CA LYS A 129 -11.13 3.77 -1.43
C LYS A 129 -10.42 3.19 -2.65
N VAL A 130 -10.71 1.93 -2.98
CA VAL A 130 -10.15 1.23 -4.14
C VAL A 130 -11.28 0.79 -5.05
N GLN A 131 -11.20 1.20 -6.32
CA GLN A 131 -12.10 0.82 -7.40
C GLN A 131 -11.32 0.03 -8.46
N LYS A 132 -11.98 -0.35 -9.55
CA LYS A 132 -11.37 -1.14 -10.64
C LYS A 132 -10.10 -0.51 -11.21
N GLU A 133 -10.05 0.82 -11.29
CA GLU A 133 -8.96 1.55 -11.95
C GLU A 133 -8.23 2.52 -11.02
N ASN A 134 -8.78 2.83 -9.85
CA ASN A 134 -8.30 3.91 -9.00
C ASN A 134 -8.19 3.52 -7.53
N THR A 135 -7.21 4.13 -6.86
CA THR A 135 -7.02 4.07 -5.41
C THR A 135 -6.93 5.51 -4.93
N VAL A 136 -7.72 5.84 -3.92
CA VAL A 136 -7.75 7.15 -3.28
C VAL A 136 -7.45 6.96 -1.80
N ILE A 137 -6.41 7.65 -1.32
CA ILE A 137 -6.01 7.68 0.09
C ILE A 137 -6.46 9.03 0.65
N VAL A 138 -7.24 9.02 1.73
CA VAL A 138 -7.83 10.23 2.33
C VAL A 138 -7.29 10.42 3.74
N ASP A 139 -6.86 11.65 4.03
CA ASP A 139 -6.27 12.07 5.31
C ASP A 139 -5.17 11.09 5.78
N GLY A 140 -4.06 11.06 5.04
CA GLY A 140 -2.85 10.33 5.43
C GLY A 140 -2.27 10.87 6.75
N ALA A 141 -1.73 9.98 7.59
CA ALA A 141 -1.24 10.33 8.92
C ALA A 141 0.22 10.80 8.94
N GLY A 142 0.75 11.23 7.80
CA GLY A 142 2.12 11.73 7.68
C GLY A 142 2.34 13.05 8.42
N ASP A 143 3.60 13.29 8.79
CA ASP A 143 4.01 14.55 9.41
C ASP A 143 3.83 15.73 8.43
N LYS A 144 3.24 16.83 8.93
CA LYS A 144 2.90 17.99 8.08
C LYS A 144 4.12 18.68 7.52
N ASP A 145 5.21 18.75 8.28
CA ASP A 145 6.44 19.42 7.85
C ASP A 145 7.18 18.55 6.82
N ALA A 146 7.19 17.22 7.01
CA ALA A 146 7.70 16.28 6.02
C ALA A 146 6.94 16.37 4.68
N ILE A 147 5.59 16.43 4.73
CA ILE A 147 4.75 16.61 3.54
C ILE A 147 5.03 17.95 2.86
N ALA A 148 5.11 19.05 3.63
CA ALA A 148 5.41 20.38 3.09
C ALA A 148 6.80 20.43 2.44
N GLY A 149 7.81 19.83 3.08
CA GLY A 149 9.16 19.69 2.55
C GLY A 149 9.18 18.92 1.23
N ARG A 150 8.43 17.81 1.15
CA ARG A 150 8.30 17.03 -0.08
C ARG A 150 7.65 17.80 -1.22
N VAL A 151 6.58 18.54 -0.93
CA VAL A 151 5.94 19.43 -1.93
C VAL A 151 6.92 20.49 -2.43
N SER A 152 7.71 21.10 -1.53
CA SER A 152 8.71 22.10 -1.90
C SER A 152 9.81 21.51 -2.78
N GLN A 153 10.28 20.29 -2.47
CA GLN A 153 11.28 19.58 -3.27
C GLN A 153 10.78 19.35 -4.71
N ILE A 154 9.56 18.84 -4.86
CA ILE A 154 8.97 18.57 -6.18
C ILE A 154 8.79 19.87 -6.98
N ARG A 155 8.38 20.97 -6.32
CA ARG A 155 8.28 22.28 -6.99
C ARG A 155 9.64 22.77 -7.50
N GLY A 156 10.69 22.66 -6.70
CA GLY A 156 12.05 23.03 -7.14
C GLY A 156 12.53 22.22 -8.35
N GLN A 157 12.24 20.92 -8.38
CA GLN A 157 12.61 20.06 -9.52
C GLN A 157 11.92 20.47 -10.84
N ILE A 158 10.71 21.04 -10.77
CA ILE A 158 10.01 21.57 -11.94
C ILE A 158 10.74 22.82 -12.46
N ASP A 159 11.16 23.71 -11.55
CA ASP A 159 11.86 24.94 -11.92
C ASP A 159 13.25 24.67 -12.53
N GLU A 160 13.97 23.65 -12.05
CA GLU A 160 15.30 23.26 -12.57
C GLU A 160 15.27 22.60 -13.96
N THR A 161 14.10 22.13 -14.39
CA THR A 161 13.93 21.42 -15.67
C THR A 161 13.32 22.30 -16.78
N THR A 162 13.15 23.61 -16.52
CA THR A 162 12.66 24.62 -17.47
C THR A 162 13.74 25.64 -17.81
#